data_AF-M2BK71-F1
#
_entry.id   AF-M2BK71-F1
#
_cell.length_a   1.000
_cell.length_b   1.000
_cell.length_c   1.000
_cell.angle_alpha   90.00
_cell.angle_beta   90.00
_cell.angle_gamma   90.00
#
_symmetry.space_group_name_H-M   'P 1'
#
loop_
_entity.id
_entity.type
_entity.pdbx_description
1 polymer ?
#
loop_
_entity_poly.entity_id
_entity_poly.type
_entity_poly.pdbx_seq_one_letter_code
_entity_poly.pdbx_strand_id
1 'polypeptide(L)'
;MTKSKTHKKKGAAAIVTASVLALIALFGMTACSNAAQPDAGTGGSTALPEASFVEGGASLILSPDKLDIKVKVRTADGTHVTVEGCDETTLTSGTETVLHAKGRLVILKGNIKELDFYKTQLTALNVQGLTDLRKLDCWGNQLTELNVQGCTALQELNCGKNQLTELNVQGLTTLQNLFCPFNQLTVLNVQDLTALKYLVCHGNRLNADAFTKLFNDLPQQANSNRANCVLYIEKPGFTDDNHIDFTAPPDLAAAFNNAKTKKRWVMFKLSVDNNEKPHWIML
;
A
#
# COMPACT_ATOMS: atom_id res chain seq x y z
N MET A 1 9.70 -31.32 -65.31
CA MET A 1 9.97 -29.86 -65.44
C MET A 1 9.84 -29.25 -64.05
N THR A 2 10.96 -29.08 -63.33
CA THR A 2 11.61 -27.76 -63.01
C THR A 2 10.77 -26.88 -62.09
N LYS A 3 11.24 -26.27 -61.00
CA LYS A 3 12.49 -26.29 -60.22
C LYS A 3 12.15 -25.52 -58.92
N SER A 4 12.84 -25.88 -57.85
CA SER A 4 13.09 -25.15 -56.60
C SER A 4 13.07 -23.60 -56.68
N LYS A 5 12.58 -22.95 -55.62
CA LYS A 5 13.31 -21.84 -54.96
C LYS A 5 12.93 -21.71 -53.48
N THR A 6 13.90 -22.08 -52.67
CA THR A 6 14.12 -21.73 -51.27
C THR A 6 14.33 -20.21 -51.09
N HIS A 7 13.81 -19.64 -49.99
CA HIS A 7 14.43 -18.47 -49.37
C HIS A 7 14.61 -18.68 -47.86
N LYS A 8 15.85 -19.01 -47.49
CA LYS A 8 16.48 -18.68 -46.21
C LYS A 8 16.78 -17.18 -46.19
N LYS A 9 16.51 -16.50 -45.06
CA LYS A 9 17.31 -15.42 -44.46
C LYS A 9 16.98 -15.44 -42.95
N LYS A 10 17.83 -16.02 -42.08
CA LYS A 10 19.01 -15.42 -41.40
C LYS A 10 18.70 -14.09 -40.68
N GLY A 11 18.51 -14.22 -39.36
CA GLY A 11 19.28 -13.55 -38.31
C GLY A 11 19.23 -12.03 -38.21
N ALA A 12 18.68 -11.53 -37.10
CA ALA A 12 19.26 -10.43 -36.33
C ALA A 12 18.74 -10.51 -34.89
N ALA A 13 19.63 -10.81 -33.95
CA ALA A 13 19.44 -10.48 -32.56
C ALA A 13 19.59 -8.96 -32.41
N ALA A 14 18.65 -8.31 -31.74
CA ALA A 14 18.80 -6.94 -31.26
C ALA A 14 18.30 -6.89 -29.81
N ILE A 15 19.27 -6.95 -28.91
CA ILE A 15 19.22 -6.32 -27.60
C ILE A 15 19.01 -4.81 -27.86
N VAL A 16 18.11 -4.14 -27.13
CA VAL A 16 18.27 -2.75 -26.64
C VAL A 16 17.05 -2.39 -25.77
N THR A 17 17.35 -2.38 -24.46
CA THR A 17 16.94 -1.45 -23.39
C THR A 17 15.48 -1.09 -23.15
N ALA A 18 15.07 -1.40 -21.91
CA ALA A 18 14.01 -0.74 -21.17
C ALA A 18 14.15 0.80 -21.25
N SER A 19 13.02 1.48 -21.46
CA SER A 19 12.90 2.92 -21.27
C SER A 19 11.58 3.16 -20.53
N VAL A 20 11.67 3.23 -19.21
CA VAL A 20 10.58 3.73 -18.36
C VAL A 20 10.51 5.24 -18.58
N LEU A 21 9.49 5.71 -19.29
CA LEU A 21 9.17 7.14 -19.31
C LEU A 21 8.46 7.47 -18.00
N ALA A 22 9.20 8.04 -17.06
CA ALA A 22 8.63 8.73 -15.91
C ALA A 22 8.10 10.10 -16.37
N LEU A 23 6.79 10.31 -16.19
CA LEU A 23 6.09 11.54 -16.46
C LEU A 23 6.42 12.53 -15.32
N ILE A 24 7.37 13.45 -15.54
CA ILE A 24 7.60 14.57 -14.61
C ILE A 24 6.57 15.66 -14.94
N ALA A 25 5.63 15.88 -14.02
CA ALA A 25 4.72 17.01 -14.08
C ALA A 25 5.52 18.31 -13.83
N LEU A 26 5.52 19.19 -14.83
CA LEU A 26 6.00 20.57 -14.74
C LEU A 26 5.14 21.37 -13.75
N PHE A 27 5.77 22.04 -12.79
CA PHE A 27 5.23 23.27 -12.19
C PHE A 27 6.28 24.38 -12.21
N GLY A 28 6.02 25.37 -13.09
CA GLY A 28 6.27 26.80 -12.92
C GLY A 28 7.68 27.28 -12.56
N MET A 29 8.51 27.57 -13.57
CA MET A 29 9.54 28.60 -13.45
C MET A 29 8.93 29.98 -13.75
N THR A 30 8.91 30.86 -12.76
CA THR A 30 8.97 32.31 -12.99
C THR A 30 10.16 32.85 -12.24
N ALA A 31 11.20 33.19 -13.01
CA ALA A 31 12.36 33.90 -12.54
C ALA A 31 12.06 35.39 -12.39
N CYS A 32 12.43 35.97 -11.26
CA CYS A 32 12.87 37.36 -11.18
C CYS A 32 14.03 37.45 -10.17
N SER A 33 15.11 38.03 -10.66
CA SER A 33 16.41 38.28 -10.02
C SER A 33 16.42 39.52 -9.13
N ASN A 34 17.02 39.46 -7.93
CA ASN A 34 18.19 40.30 -7.56
C ASN A 34 18.65 40.15 -6.09
N ALA A 35 19.98 40.11 -5.94
CA ALA A 35 20.85 40.67 -4.90
C ALA A 35 20.60 40.46 -3.37
N ALA A 36 21.47 39.62 -2.80
CA ALA A 36 22.22 39.72 -1.53
C ALA A 36 21.67 40.49 -0.31
N GLN A 37 21.42 39.75 0.81
CA GLN A 37 22.07 39.91 2.13
C GLN A 37 21.67 38.76 3.11
N PRO A 38 22.38 38.56 4.25
CA PRO A 38 22.77 37.24 4.76
C PRO A 38 21.90 36.65 5.90
N ASP A 39 22.07 35.33 6.07
CA ASP A 39 21.85 34.51 7.27
C ASP A 39 20.58 34.70 8.11
N ALA A 40 19.65 33.75 7.93
CA ALA A 40 18.86 33.19 9.02
C ALA A 40 18.68 31.68 8.75
N GLY A 41 19.05 30.87 9.73
CA GLY A 41 19.33 29.44 9.55
C GLY A 41 18.19 28.64 8.93
N THR A 42 18.46 28.07 7.77
CA THR A 42 17.78 26.86 7.31
C THR A 42 18.50 25.68 7.94
N GLY A 43 17.95 25.17 9.04
CA GLY A 43 18.23 23.81 9.46
C GLY A 43 18.01 22.92 8.25
N GLY A 44 19.09 22.33 7.74
CA GLY A 44 19.03 21.35 6.68
C GLY A 44 18.10 20.24 7.16
N SER A 45 16.90 20.19 6.59
CA SER A 45 16.11 18.98 6.59
C SER A 45 16.91 18.01 5.73
N THR A 46 17.85 17.31 6.36
CA THR A 46 18.34 16.05 5.83
C THR A 46 17.11 15.18 5.77
N ALA A 47 16.48 15.12 4.59
CA ALA A 47 15.38 14.22 4.33
C ALA A 47 15.77 12.87 4.94
N LEU A 48 14.94 12.38 5.86
CA LEU A 48 15.12 11.04 6.43
C LEU A 48 15.33 10.07 5.26
N PRO A 49 16.19 9.05 5.38
CA PRO A 49 16.38 8.11 4.29
C PRO A 49 15.02 7.51 3.93
N GLU A 50 14.55 7.79 2.72
CA GLU A 50 13.42 7.09 2.11
C GLU A 50 13.81 5.61 1.99
N ALA A 51 12.86 4.70 2.21
CA ALA A 51 13.14 3.28 2.05
C ALA A 51 13.46 3.01 0.56
N SER A 52 14.74 2.79 0.23
CA SER A 52 15.20 2.64 -1.15
C SER A 52 14.69 1.35 -1.79
N PHE A 53 14.50 1.34 -3.11
CA PHE A 53 14.21 0.12 -3.85
C PHE A 53 15.33 -0.92 -3.68
N VAL A 54 14.96 -2.18 -3.45
CA VAL A 54 15.87 -3.32 -3.38
C VAL A 54 15.34 -4.42 -4.29
N GLU A 55 16.10 -4.76 -5.33
CA GLU A 55 15.73 -5.87 -6.23
C GLU A 55 15.64 -7.19 -5.45
N GLY A 56 14.47 -7.85 -5.53
CA GLY A 56 14.21 -9.10 -4.82
C GLY A 56 14.20 -8.95 -3.28
N GLY A 57 13.96 -7.74 -2.76
CA GLY A 57 14.01 -7.47 -1.33
C GLY A 57 13.06 -6.40 -0.83
N ALA A 58 13.09 -6.19 0.48
CA ALA A 58 12.41 -5.13 1.18
C ALA A 58 13.43 -4.20 1.86
N SER A 59 13.19 -2.90 1.80
CA SER A 59 13.93 -1.89 2.56
C SER A 59 13.06 -1.35 3.69
N LEU A 60 13.64 -1.28 4.87
CA LEU A 60 12.97 -0.86 6.10
C LEU A 60 13.76 0.27 6.75
N ILE A 61 13.05 1.31 7.16
CA ILE A 61 13.63 2.40 7.95
C ILE A 61 12.99 2.39 9.32
N LEU A 62 13.75 1.95 10.32
CA LEU A 62 13.34 1.87 11.71
C LEU A 62 13.30 3.27 12.35
N SER A 63 12.50 3.39 13.40
CA SER A 63 12.51 4.58 14.26
C SER A 63 13.84 4.68 15.01
N PRO A 64 14.42 5.90 15.20
CA PRO A 64 15.71 6.05 15.88
C PRO A 64 15.73 5.58 17.34
N ASP A 65 14.56 5.50 17.98
CA ASP A 65 14.37 5.06 19.37
C ASP A 65 14.07 3.56 19.51
N LYS A 66 13.93 2.81 18.40
CA LYS A 66 13.66 1.37 18.40
C LYS A 66 14.37 0.65 17.26
N LEU A 67 15.56 0.15 17.57
CA LEU A 67 16.38 -0.63 16.64
C LEU A 67 16.15 -2.14 16.74
N ASP A 68 15.51 -2.61 17.81
CA ASP A 68 15.11 -4.01 17.95
C ASP A 68 13.68 -4.20 17.48
N ILE A 69 13.50 -4.99 16.42
CA ILE A 69 12.19 -5.24 15.82
C ILE A 69 11.89 -6.73 15.75
N LYS A 70 10.66 -7.11 16.09
CA LYS A 70 10.16 -8.44 15.80
C LYS A 70 9.65 -8.50 14.37
N VAL A 71 10.12 -9.48 13.63
CA VAL A 71 9.70 -9.74 12.25
C VAL A 71 9.37 -11.21 12.09
N LYS A 72 8.37 -11.49 11.27
CA LYS A 72 8.14 -12.83 10.75
C LYS A 72 8.08 -12.76 9.23
N VAL A 73 8.92 -13.57 8.58
CA VAL A 73 8.99 -13.65 7.13
C VAL A 73 8.74 -15.08 6.70
N ARG A 74 7.91 -15.29 5.68
CA ARG A 74 7.77 -16.60 5.04
C ARG A 74 8.20 -16.51 3.58
N THR A 75 9.08 -17.40 3.18
CA THR A 75 9.51 -17.56 1.80
C THR A 75 8.61 -18.52 1.03
N ALA A 76 8.54 -18.38 -0.30
CA ALA A 76 7.74 -19.25 -1.15
C ALA A 76 8.34 -20.65 -1.33
N ASP A 77 9.66 -20.77 -1.20
CA ASP A 77 10.45 -21.99 -1.44
C ASP A 77 11.06 -22.60 -0.17
N GLY A 78 10.80 -22.01 1.00
CA GLY A 78 11.34 -22.46 2.29
C GLY A 78 12.81 -22.08 2.51
N THR A 79 13.43 -21.33 1.60
CA THR A 79 14.80 -20.83 1.79
C THR A 79 14.87 -19.75 2.87
N HIS A 80 16.09 -19.46 3.33
CA HIS A 80 16.34 -18.38 4.29
C HIS A 80 16.25 -17.02 3.59
N VAL A 81 15.93 -15.98 4.36
CA VAL A 81 16.00 -14.58 3.92
C VAL A 81 17.31 -14.00 4.42
N THR A 82 18.08 -13.34 3.57
CA THR A 82 19.28 -12.59 3.97
C THR A 82 18.88 -11.29 4.63
N VAL A 83 19.59 -10.93 5.69
CA VAL A 83 19.39 -9.67 6.45
C VAL A 83 20.67 -8.85 6.36
N GLU A 84 20.52 -7.58 6.00
CA GLU A 84 21.59 -6.58 6.06
C GLU A 84 21.17 -5.47 7.04
N GLY A 85 22.15 -4.92 7.78
CA GLY A 85 21.89 -3.86 8.77
C GLY A 85 21.60 -4.36 10.19
N CYS A 86 21.66 -5.66 10.45
CA CYS A 86 21.45 -6.27 11.78
C CYS A 86 22.66 -7.11 12.24
N ASP A 87 22.60 -7.57 13.50
CA ASP A 87 23.46 -8.65 14.00
C ASP A 87 23.10 -10.00 13.36
N GLU A 88 21.82 -10.25 13.17
CA GLU A 88 21.32 -11.37 12.40
C GLU A 88 21.65 -11.18 10.92
N THR A 89 22.17 -12.23 10.29
CA THR A 89 22.48 -12.25 8.86
C THR A 89 21.43 -13.02 8.04
N THR A 90 20.58 -13.81 8.71
CA THR A 90 19.55 -14.63 8.06
C THR A 90 18.30 -14.78 8.92
N LEU A 91 17.14 -14.88 8.29
CA LEU A 91 15.87 -15.28 8.92
C LEU A 91 15.43 -16.65 8.41
N THR A 92 14.98 -17.50 9.33
CA THR A 92 14.35 -18.79 9.02
C THR A 92 12.90 -18.57 8.62
N SER A 93 12.51 -19.13 7.47
CA SER A 93 11.16 -19.01 6.92
C SER A 93 10.08 -19.49 7.90
N GLY A 94 9.10 -18.63 8.19
CA GLY A 94 7.97 -18.92 9.05
C GLY A 94 8.23 -18.76 10.56
N THR A 95 9.44 -18.37 10.96
CA THR A 95 9.82 -18.14 12.37
C THR A 95 9.76 -16.65 12.70
N GLU A 96 9.17 -16.30 13.84
CA GLU A 96 9.27 -14.94 14.39
C GLU A 96 10.67 -14.76 14.99
N THR A 97 11.37 -13.69 14.61
CA THR A 97 12.74 -13.39 15.05
C THR A 97 12.82 -11.93 15.49
N VAL A 98 13.59 -11.66 16.54
CA VAL A 98 13.98 -10.30 16.90
C VAL A 98 15.24 -9.98 16.09
N LEU A 99 15.17 -8.94 15.27
CA LEU A 99 16.32 -8.36 14.60
C LEU A 99 16.91 -7.26 15.49
N HIS A 100 18.22 -7.29 15.70
CA HIS A 100 18.96 -6.26 16.42
C HIS A 100 19.69 -5.38 15.39
N ALA A 101 19.08 -4.25 15.03
CA ALA A 101 19.61 -3.40 13.97
C ALA A 101 20.83 -2.58 14.43
N LYS A 102 21.89 -2.56 13.62
CA LYS A 102 23.11 -1.75 13.83
C LYS A 102 22.90 -0.28 13.46
N GLY A 103 21.77 0.03 12.84
CA GLY A 103 21.36 1.34 12.40
C GLY A 103 19.90 1.30 11.95
N ARG A 104 19.41 2.41 11.40
CA ARG A 104 17.99 2.51 11.04
C ARG A 104 17.60 1.77 9.77
N LEU A 105 18.56 1.53 8.87
CA LEU A 105 18.30 0.82 7.62
C LEU A 105 18.48 -0.67 7.83
N VAL A 106 17.43 -1.43 7.52
CA VAL A 106 17.46 -2.89 7.44
C VAL A 106 17.01 -3.29 6.05
N ILE A 107 17.70 -4.25 5.44
CA ILE A 107 17.35 -4.82 4.14
C ILE A 107 17.12 -6.30 4.29
N LEU A 108 16.00 -6.78 3.74
CA LEU A 108 15.67 -8.20 3.66
C LEU A 108 15.68 -8.63 2.20
N LYS A 109 16.37 -9.73 1.87
CA LYS A 109 16.43 -10.27 0.50
C LYS A 109 16.09 -11.75 0.47
N GLY A 110 15.27 -12.14 -0.49
CA GLY A 110 14.89 -13.54 -0.69
C GLY A 110 13.56 -13.70 -1.41
N ASN A 111 13.13 -14.96 -1.59
CA ASN A 111 11.87 -15.30 -2.23
C ASN A 111 10.68 -15.09 -1.27
N ILE A 112 10.44 -13.85 -0.88
CA ILE A 112 9.53 -13.46 0.19
C ILE A 112 8.07 -13.52 -0.28
N LYS A 113 7.25 -14.28 0.45
CA LYS A 113 5.81 -14.45 0.19
C LYS A 113 4.92 -13.84 1.27
N GLU A 114 5.36 -13.77 2.52
CA GLU A 114 4.64 -13.13 3.63
C GLU A 114 5.62 -12.28 4.44
N LEU A 115 5.22 -11.05 4.74
CA LEU A 115 5.93 -10.12 5.63
C LEU A 115 5.00 -9.67 6.75
N ASP A 116 5.48 -9.76 7.99
CA ASP A 116 4.80 -9.28 9.17
C ASP A 116 5.73 -8.36 9.98
N PHE A 117 5.33 -7.08 10.03
CA PHE A 117 5.93 -5.98 10.75
C PHE A 117 4.92 -5.34 11.72
N TYR A 118 4.03 -6.14 12.30
CA TYR A 118 3.05 -5.64 13.25
C TYR A 118 3.72 -4.92 14.43
N LYS A 119 3.40 -3.61 14.59
CA LYS A 119 3.88 -2.75 15.70
C LYS A 119 5.40 -2.71 15.89
N THR A 120 6.15 -2.62 14.80
CA THR A 120 7.62 -2.52 14.81
C THR A 120 8.14 -1.08 14.84
N GLN A 121 7.25 -0.08 14.79
CA GLN A 121 7.57 1.35 14.75
C GLN A 121 8.39 1.76 13.51
N LEU A 122 8.15 1.13 12.36
CA LEU A 122 8.78 1.55 11.10
C LEU A 122 8.34 2.96 10.71
N THR A 123 9.27 3.73 10.15
CA THR A 123 9.04 5.07 9.61
C THR A 123 8.91 5.09 8.09
N ALA A 124 9.55 4.13 7.40
CA ALA A 124 9.34 3.89 5.97
C ALA A 124 9.48 2.40 5.63
N LEU A 125 8.74 1.96 4.62
CA LEU A 125 8.75 0.58 4.12
C LEU A 125 8.60 0.58 2.59
N ASN A 126 9.55 -0.05 1.92
CA ASN A 126 9.51 -0.27 0.48
C ASN A 126 9.64 -1.77 0.19
N VAL A 127 8.59 -2.33 -0.41
CA VAL A 127 8.52 -3.74 -0.83
C VAL A 127 8.34 -3.86 -2.35
N GLN A 128 8.57 -2.77 -3.09
CA GLN A 128 8.35 -2.69 -4.52
C GLN A 128 9.03 -3.84 -5.24
N GLY A 129 8.29 -4.48 -6.16
CA GLY A 129 8.82 -5.54 -7.01
C GLY A 129 8.99 -6.90 -6.33
N LEU A 130 8.55 -7.08 -5.08
CA LEU A 130 8.42 -8.42 -4.49
C LEU A 130 7.25 -9.18 -5.14
N THR A 131 7.49 -9.75 -6.31
CA THR A 131 6.47 -10.35 -7.18
C THR A 131 5.80 -11.58 -6.57
N ASP A 132 6.44 -12.27 -5.64
CA ASP A 132 5.90 -13.43 -4.92
C ASP A 132 5.19 -13.07 -3.61
N LEU A 133 5.23 -11.79 -3.19
CA LEU A 133 4.59 -11.32 -1.95
C LEU A 133 3.07 -11.47 -2.05
N ARG A 134 2.49 -12.26 -1.15
CA ARG A 134 1.03 -12.52 -1.07
C ARG A 134 0.38 -11.82 0.11
N LYS A 135 1.11 -11.64 1.21
CA LYS A 135 0.60 -10.96 2.40
C LYS A 135 1.64 -9.99 2.95
N LEU A 136 1.20 -8.77 3.19
CA LEU A 136 1.96 -7.76 3.94
C LEU A 136 1.12 -7.27 5.11
N ASP A 137 1.61 -7.48 6.32
CA ASP A 137 1.11 -6.81 7.52
C ASP A 137 2.15 -5.81 8.03
N CYS A 138 1.79 -4.54 8.04
CA CYS A 138 2.58 -3.44 8.57
C CYS A 138 1.71 -2.54 9.48
N TRP A 139 0.71 -3.13 10.12
CA TRP A 139 -0.18 -2.42 11.02
C TRP A 139 0.54 -1.82 12.24
N GLY A 140 0.14 -0.61 12.62
CA GLY A 140 0.58 0.01 13.86
C GLY A 140 2.03 0.49 13.82
N ASN A 141 2.45 1.03 12.67
CA ASN A 141 3.75 1.65 12.48
C ASN A 141 3.60 3.18 12.38
N GLN A 142 4.66 3.86 11.94
CA GLN A 142 4.73 5.31 11.74
C GLN A 142 4.97 5.64 10.26
N LEU A 143 4.50 4.78 9.35
CA LEU A 143 4.75 4.93 7.93
C LEU A 143 4.07 6.19 7.39
N THR A 144 4.86 7.09 6.80
CA THR A 144 4.35 8.21 5.98
C THR A 144 4.25 7.82 4.51
N GLU A 145 5.06 6.85 4.10
CA GLU A 145 5.10 6.27 2.75
C GLU A 145 5.07 4.73 2.82
N LEU A 146 4.42 4.12 1.83
CA LEU A 146 4.41 2.67 1.64
C LEU A 146 4.38 2.38 0.14
N ASN A 147 5.45 1.78 -0.38
CA ASN A 147 5.53 1.39 -1.79
C ASN A 147 5.33 -0.12 -1.95
N VAL A 148 4.19 -0.49 -2.56
CA VAL A 148 3.77 -1.86 -2.87
C VAL A 148 3.69 -2.14 -4.38
N GLN A 149 4.24 -1.24 -5.20
CA GLN A 149 4.14 -1.35 -6.65
C GLN A 149 4.89 -2.58 -7.18
N GLY A 150 4.32 -3.27 -8.16
CA GLY A 150 4.92 -4.49 -8.71
C GLY A 150 4.78 -5.74 -7.82
N CYS A 151 4.14 -5.66 -6.64
CA CYS A 151 3.76 -6.83 -5.84
C CYS A 151 2.55 -7.55 -6.46
N THR A 152 2.68 -8.04 -7.69
CA THR A 152 1.55 -8.52 -8.52
C THR A 152 0.85 -9.77 -8.00
N ALA A 153 1.42 -10.47 -7.01
CA ALA A 153 0.79 -11.60 -6.34
C ALA A 153 0.13 -11.22 -4.98
N LEU A 154 0.12 -9.93 -4.61
CA LEU A 154 -0.39 -9.49 -3.31
C LEU A 154 -1.88 -9.77 -3.20
N GLN A 155 -2.29 -10.47 -2.14
CA GLN A 155 -3.66 -10.87 -1.85
C GLN A 155 -4.21 -10.18 -0.61
N GLU A 156 -3.34 -9.87 0.35
CA GLU A 156 -3.69 -9.19 1.59
C GLU A 156 -2.69 -8.09 1.92
N LEU A 157 -3.21 -6.87 2.08
CA LEU A 157 -2.46 -5.72 2.55
C LEU A 157 -3.12 -5.16 3.81
N ASN A 158 -2.39 -5.22 4.92
CA ASN A 158 -2.75 -4.55 6.16
C ASN A 158 -1.75 -3.43 6.46
N CYS A 159 -2.18 -2.19 6.30
CA CYS A 159 -1.38 -0.98 6.53
C CYS A 159 -2.09 0.01 7.47
N GLY A 160 -3.07 -0.45 8.24
CA GLY A 160 -3.80 0.40 9.17
C GLY A 160 -2.97 0.88 10.36
N LYS A 161 -3.43 1.95 11.03
CA LYS A 161 -2.70 2.64 12.10
C LYS A 161 -1.29 3.05 11.67
N ASN A 162 -1.23 3.86 10.63
CA ASN A 162 -0.02 4.51 10.13
C ASN A 162 -0.32 6.01 9.91
N GLN A 163 0.56 6.72 9.19
CA GLN A 163 0.43 8.14 8.91
C GLN A 163 0.36 8.41 7.39
N LEU A 164 -0.09 7.41 6.62
CA LEU A 164 -0.12 7.47 5.14
C LEU A 164 -1.07 8.59 4.67
N THR A 165 -0.56 9.48 3.82
CA THR A 165 -1.35 10.51 3.15
C THR A 165 -1.81 10.07 1.77
N GLU A 166 -1.07 9.14 1.16
CA GLU A 166 -1.37 8.47 -0.09
C GLU A 166 -1.14 6.96 0.03
N LEU A 167 -1.87 6.19 -0.78
CA LEU A 167 -1.69 4.76 -0.91
C LEU A 167 -1.98 4.35 -2.35
N ASN A 168 -0.92 4.04 -3.10
CA ASN A 168 -1.07 3.54 -4.46
C ASN A 168 -1.13 2.01 -4.45
N VAL A 169 -2.31 1.47 -4.74
CA VAL A 169 -2.58 0.03 -4.89
C VAL A 169 -2.91 -0.35 -6.34
N GLN A 170 -2.77 0.57 -7.29
CA GLN A 170 -3.08 0.31 -8.69
C GLN A 170 -2.20 -0.81 -9.26
N GLY A 171 -2.78 -1.64 -10.13
CA GLY A 171 -2.10 -2.80 -10.71
C GLY A 171 -2.04 -4.05 -9.81
N LEU A 172 -2.47 -3.97 -8.54
CA LEU A 172 -2.54 -5.11 -7.63
C LEU A 172 -3.80 -5.95 -7.85
N THR A 173 -4.00 -6.44 -9.08
CA THR A 173 -5.27 -7.06 -9.53
C THR A 173 -5.65 -8.33 -8.74
N THR A 174 -4.70 -8.96 -8.05
CA THR A 174 -4.93 -10.12 -7.17
C THR A 174 -5.33 -9.76 -5.74
N LEU A 175 -5.32 -8.47 -5.37
CA LEU A 175 -5.58 -8.02 -4.00
C LEU A 175 -7.03 -8.30 -3.62
N GLN A 176 -7.21 -9.09 -2.56
CA GLN A 176 -8.53 -9.52 -2.07
C GLN A 176 -8.94 -8.74 -0.82
N ASN A 177 -7.98 -8.48 0.06
CA ASN A 177 -8.20 -7.83 1.34
C ASN A 177 -7.31 -6.59 1.46
N LEU A 178 -7.93 -5.42 1.57
CA LEU A 178 -7.25 -4.15 1.81
C LEU A 178 -7.72 -3.55 3.14
N PHE A 179 -6.81 -3.51 4.11
CA PHE A 179 -7.02 -2.85 5.39
C PHE A 179 -6.10 -1.64 5.48
N CYS A 180 -6.69 -0.44 5.45
CA CYS A 180 -6.00 0.83 5.58
C CYS A 180 -6.62 1.79 6.61
N PRO A 181 -7.30 1.33 7.69
CA PRO A 181 -7.94 2.26 8.61
C PRO A 181 -6.93 3.04 9.44
N PHE A 182 -7.35 4.17 10.02
CA PHE A 182 -6.48 5.01 10.84
C PHE A 182 -5.21 5.44 10.08
N ASN A 183 -5.42 6.14 8.98
CA ASN A 183 -4.41 6.82 8.18
C ASN A 183 -4.91 8.25 7.89
N GLN A 184 -4.28 8.96 6.94
CA GLN A 184 -4.63 10.33 6.56
C GLN A 184 -5.02 10.42 5.08
N LEU A 185 -5.53 9.33 4.51
CA LEU A 185 -5.85 9.24 3.08
C LEU A 185 -7.00 10.19 2.73
N THR A 186 -6.81 11.02 1.70
CA THR A 186 -7.85 11.90 1.15
C THR A 186 -8.50 11.31 -0.10
N VAL A 187 -7.81 10.37 -0.76
CA VAL A 187 -8.29 9.61 -1.92
C VAL A 187 -7.85 8.16 -1.75
N LEU A 188 -8.70 7.23 -2.19
CA LEU A 188 -8.35 5.81 -2.29
C LEU A 188 -8.85 5.26 -3.62
N ASN A 189 -7.93 5.07 -4.56
CA ASN A 189 -8.25 4.53 -5.88
C ASN A 189 -8.13 3.01 -5.88
N VAL A 190 -9.27 2.33 -6.01
CA VAL A 190 -9.38 0.85 -6.07
C VAL A 190 -9.76 0.37 -7.47
N GLN A 191 -9.65 1.23 -8.48
CA GLN A 191 -9.92 0.87 -9.86
C GLN A 191 -9.07 -0.33 -10.27
N ASP A 192 -9.69 -1.24 -11.03
CA ASP A 192 -9.09 -2.47 -11.57
C ASP A 192 -8.60 -3.50 -10.52
N LEU A 193 -8.92 -3.30 -9.22
CA LEU A 193 -8.75 -4.31 -8.17
C LEU A 193 -9.84 -5.39 -8.25
N THR A 194 -9.90 -6.08 -9.39
CA THR A 194 -10.98 -7.02 -9.75
C THR A 194 -11.19 -8.17 -8.74
N ALA A 195 -10.17 -8.53 -7.97
CA ALA A 195 -10.26 -9.56 -6.94
C ALA A 195 -10.68 -9.05 -5.54
N LEU A 196 -10.86 -7.73 -5.35
CA LEU A 196 -11.12 -7.13 -4.05
C LEU A 196 -12.47 -7.59 -3.48
N LYS A 197 -12.44 -8.13 -2.26
CA LYS A 197 -13.59 -8.68 -1.53
C LYS A 197 -13.80 -8.00 -0.18
N TYR A 198 -12.74 -7.44 0.39
CA TYR A 198 -12.78 -6.89 1.72
C TYR A 198 -11.99 -5.57 1.76
N LEU A 199 -12.67 -4.48 2.12
CA LEU A 199 -12.08 -3.14 2.22
C LEU A 199 -12.39 -2.53 3.60
N VAL A 200 -11.36 -2.06 4.30
CA VAL A 200 -11.50 -1.31 5.54
C VAL A 200 -10.75 0.00 5.41
N CYS A 201 -11.48 1.12 5.43
CA CYS A 201 -10.92 2.46 5.20
C CYS A 201 -11.39 3.51 6.21
N HIS A 202 -12.06 3.11 7.29
CA HIS A 202 -12.48 4.01 8.37
C HIS A 202 -11.30 4.74 9.04
N GLY A 203 -11.53 5.90 9.66
CA GLY A 203 -10.47 6.70 10.26
C GLY A 203 -9.45 7.19 9.23
N ASN A 204 -9.93 7.73 8.12
CA ASN A 204 -9.13 8.44 7.11
C ASN A 204 -9.70 9.86 6.95
N ARG A 205 -9.40 10.54 5.84
CA ARG A 205 -9.93 11.88 5.50
C ARG A 205 -10.65 11.86 4.14
N LEU A 206 -11.35 10.76 3.84
CA LEU A 206 -12.08 10.58 2.59
C LEU A 206 -13.35 11.43 2.61
N ASN A 207 -13.41 12.46 1.76
CA ASN A 207 -14.59 13.32 1.64
C ASN A 207 -15.67 12.68 0.73
N ALA A 208 -16.79 13.39 0.53
CA ALA A 208 -17.90 12.93 -0.31
C ALA A 208 -17.47 12.57 -1.75
N ASP A 209 -16.60 13.37 -2.38
CA ASP A 209 -16.12 13.11 -3.74
C ASP A 209 -15.23 11.87 -3.80
N ALA A 210 -14.34 11.71 -2.81
CA ALA A 210 -13.47 10.56 -2.67
C ALA A 210 -14.28 9.27 -2.50
N PHE A 211 -15.33 9.28 -1.67
CA PHE A 211 -16.23 8.12 -1.56
C PHE A 211 -17.05 7.89 -2.83
N THR A 212 -17.51 8.94 -3.51
CA THR A 212 -18.21 8.81 -4.80
C THR A 212 -17.32 8.08 -5.82
N LYS A 213 -16.06 8.50 -5.94
CA LYS A 213 -15.05 7.85 -6.78
C LYS A 213 -14.80 6.41 -6.33
N LEU A 214 -14.56 6.18 -5.03
CA LEU A 214 -14.34 4.86 -4.46
C LEU A 214 -15.48 3.88 -4.81
N PHE A 215 -16.73 4.27 -4.57
CA PHE A 215 -17.90 3.43 -4.87
C PHE A 215 -18.03 3.13 -6.37
N ASN A 216 -17.68 4.09 -7.22
CA ASN A 216 -17.64 3.91 -8.67
C ASN A 216 -16.47 3.03 -9.14
N ASP A 217 -15.38 2.96 -8.38
CA ASP A 217 -14.23 2.10 -8.67
C ASP A 217 -14.36 0.68 -8.12
N LEU A 218 -15.20 0.45 -7.09
CA LEU A 218 -15.39 -0.87 -6.50
C LEU A 218 -15.72 -1.93 -7.58
N PRO A 219 -15.12 -3.13 -7.54
CA PRO A 219 -15.38 -4.15 -8.54
C PRO A 219 -16.78 -4.74 -8.40
N GLN A 220 -17.34 -5.16 -9.54
CA GLN A 220 -18.56 -5.96 -9.60
C GLN A 220 -18.30 -7.35 -9.02
N GLN A 221 -19.07 -7.75 -8.00
CA GLN A 221 -18.94 -9.10 -7.41
C GLN A 221 -19.76 -10.15 -8.18
N ALA A 222 -19.29 -11.39 -8.15
CA ALA A 222 -19.97 -12.54 -8.73
C ALA A 222 -21.30 -12.85 -8.01
N ASN A 223 -22.23 -13.51 -8.72
CA ASN A 223 -23.62 -13.69 -8.28
C ASN A 223 -23.82 -14.45 -6.96
N SER A 224 -22.83 -15.23 -6.49
CA SER A 224 -22.94 -16.03 -5.26
C SER A 224 -22.36 -15.35 -4.02
N ASN A 225 -21.49 -14.34 -4.16
CA ASN A 225 -20.74 -13.77 -3.04
C ASN A 225 -20.97 -12.26 -2.93
N ARG A 226 -21.07 -11.75 -1.70
CA ARG A 226 -21.02 -10.31 -1.43
C ARG A 226 -19.64 -9.95 -0.91
N ALA A 227 -19.14 -8.78 -1.30
CA ALA A 227 -17.95 -8.17 -0.73
C ALA A 227 -18.35 -7.21 0.41
N ASN A 228 -17.42 -6.91 1.30
CA ASN A 228 -17.69 -6.10 2.49
C ASN A 228 -16.79 -4.87 2.51
N CYS A 229 -17.36 -3.72 2.87
CA CYS A 229 -16.61 -2.50 3.08
C CYS A 229 -16.95 -1.87 4.44
N VAL A 230 -15.94 -1.51 5.23
CA VAL A 230 -16.10 -0.75 6.49
C VAL A 230 -15.60 0.68 6.28
N LEU A 231 -16.54 1.63 6.34
CA LEU A 231 -16.35 2.98 5.79
C LEU A 231 -15.93 4.01 6.83
N TYR A 232 -16.55 3.97 8.01
CA TYR A 232 -16.30 4.94 9.08
C TYR A 232 -16.60 4.32 10.46
N ILE A 233 -16.17 5.00 11.52
CA ILE A 233 -16.44 4.65 12.91
C ILE A 233 -17.54 5.56 13.46
N GLU A 234 -18.49 4.96 14.15
CA GLU A 234 -19.48 5.67 14.96
C GLU A 234 -19.32 5.26 16.42
N LYS A 235 -18.86 6.18 17.26
CA LYS A 235 -18.66 5.94 18.70
C LYS A 235 -18.88 7.24 19.48
N PRO A 236 -19.49 7.19 20.68
CA PRO A 236 -19.59 8.36 21.55
C PRO A 236 -18.24 9.02 21.82
N GLY A 237 -18.17 10.34 21.65
CA GLY A 237 -16.95 11.13 21.89
C GLY A 237 -15.86 10.95 20.82
N PHE A 238 -16.16 10.30 19.69
CA PHE A 238 -15.25 10.16 18.56
C PHE A 238 -15.94 10.63 17.28
N THR A 239 -15.25 11.41 16.48
CA THR A 239 -15.66 11.80 15.13
C THR A 239 -14.67 11.18 14.16
N ASP A 240 -15.17 10.40 13.21
CA ASP A 240 -14.37 9.94 12.08
C ASP A 240 -14.19 11.11 11.10
N ASP A 241 -12.97 11.35 10.66
CA ASP A 241 -12.64 12.41 9.70
C ASP A 241 -13.08 12.04 8.26
N ASN A 242 -13.46 10.79 8.02
CA ASN A 242 -14.17 10.40 6.80
C ASN A 242 -15.57 11.03 6.74
N HIS A 243 -16.07 11.23 5.53
CA HIS A 243 -17.48 11.52 5.30
C HIS A 243 -18.37 10.37 5.80
N ILE A 244 -19.42 10.68 6.55
CA ILE A 244 -20.26 9.67 7.23
C ILE A 244 -21.73 9.63 6.75
N ASP A 245 -22.19 10.63 5.98
CA ASP A 245 -23.56 10.68 5.48
C ASP A 245 -23.63 10.33 3.98
N PHE A 246 -23.95 9.08 3.66
CA PHE A 246 -24.02 8.62 2.27
C PHE A 246 -25.38 8.89 1.59
N THR A 247 -26.24 9.73 2.17
CA THR A 247 -27.55 10.10 1.59
C THR A 247 -27.51 11.40 0.76
N ALA A 248 -26.46 12.21 0.94
CA ALA A 248 -26.20 13.41 0.17
C ALA A 248 -24.68 13.65 0.02
N PRO A 249 -24.20 14.30 -1.06
CA PRO A 249 -24.96 14.82 -2.20
C PRO A 249 -25.55 13.71 -3.10
N PRO A 250 -26.45 14.03 -4.05
CA PRO A 250 -27.13 13.03 -4.88
C PRO A 250 -26.20 12.07 -5.63
N ASP A 251 -25.05 12.55 -6.11
CA ASP A 251 -24.09 11.71 -6.84
C ASP A 251 -23.42 10.68 -5.92
N LEU A 252 -23.09 11.08 -4.68
CA LEU A 252 -22.59 10.16 -3.65
C LEU A 252 -23.63 9.10 -3.31
N ALA A 253 -24.88 9.53 -3.07
CA ALA A 253 -25.98 8.63 -2.76
C ALA A 253 -26.25 7.63 -3.89
N ALA A 254 -26.20 8.09 -5.14
CA ALA A 254 -26.33 7.24 -6.32
C ALA A 254 -25.18 6.22 -6.42
N ALA A 255 -23.94 6.65 -6.22
CA ALA A 255 -22.77 5.78 -6.24
C ALA A 255 -22.81 4.73 -5.11
N PHE A 256 -23.15 5.14 -3.89
CA PHE A 256 -23.31 4.26 -2.73
C PHE A 256 -24.39 3.19 -2.98
N ASN A 257 -25.56 3.61 -3.48
CA ASN A 257 -26.65 2.69 -3.80
C ASN A 257 -26.29 1.75 -4.96
N ASN A 258 -25.60 2.23 -6.00
CA ASN A 258 -25.11 1.39 -7.08
C ASN A 258 -24.09 0.35 -6.57
N ALA A 259 -23.19 0.73 -5.67
CA ALA A 259 -22.22 -0.19 -5.07
C ALA A 259 -22.93 -1.30 -4.27
N LYS A 260 -23.97 -0.96 -3.51
CA LYS A 260 -24.79 -1.94 -2.78
C LYS A 260 -25.60 -2.86 -3.69
N THR A 261 -26.34 -2.28 -4.62
CA THR A 261 -27.39 -3.00 -5.38
C THR A 261 -26.88 -3.64 -6.66
N LYS A 262 -26.02 -2.96 -7.42
CA LYS A 262 -25.48 -3.45 -8.69
C LYS A 262 -24.20 -4.22 -8.46
N LYS A 263 -23.25 -3.64 -7.72
CA LYS A 263 -21.93 -4.22 -7.47
C LYS A 263 -21.88 -5.24 -6.33
N ARG A 264 -22.97 -5.33 -5.54
CA ARG A 264 -23.20 -6.31 -4.46
C ARG A 264 -22.22 -6.21 -3.28
N TRP A 265 -21.89 -4.97 -2.90
CA TRP A 265 -21.12 -4.69 -1.69
C TRP A 265 -22.04 -4.50 -0.49
N VAL A 266 -21.69 -5.11 0.64
CA VAL A 266 -22.30 -4.82 1.94
C VAL A 266 -21.46 -3.73 2.61
N MET A 267 -22.11 -2.63 2.93
CA MET A 267 -21.47 -1.47 3.54
C MET A 267 -21.69 -1.50 5.04
N PHE A 268 -20.64 -1.24 5.79
CA PHE A 268 -20.65 -1.26 7.24
C PHE A 268 -20.05 0.02 7.81
N LYS A 269 -20.56 0.39 8.99
CA LYS A 269 -19.84 1.23 9.94
C LYS A 269 -19.31 0.39 11.09
N LEU A 270 -18.23 0.82 11.71
CA LEU A 270 -17.73 0.25 12.96
C LEU A 270 -18.42 0.97 14.13
N SER A 271 -19.21 0.25 14.92
CA SER A 271 -19.78 0.75 16.17
C SER A 271 -18.99 0.24 17.36
N VAL A 272 -18.88 1.08 18.40
CA VAL A 272 -18.33 0.70 19.70
C VAL A 272 -19.33 1.14 20.77
N ASP A 273 -20.15 0.21 21.25
CA ASP A 273 -21.08 0.48 22.35
C ASP A 273 -20.31 0.71 23.66
N ASN A 274 -20.99 1.29 24.65
CA ASN A 274 -20.45 1.58 25.99
C ASN A 274 -19.92 0.34 26.75
N ASN A 275 -20.14 -0.88 26.25
CA ASN A 275 -19.64 -2.15 26.79
C ASN A 275 -18.42 -2.73 26.02
N GLU A 276 -17.63 -1.86 25.39
CA GLU A 276 -16.22 -2.07 24.97
C GLU A 276 -15.90 -3.04 23.82
N LYS A 277 -16.88 -3.75 23.21
CA LYS A 277 -16.60 -4.59 22.03
C LYS A 277 -16.97 -3.92 20.71
N PRO A 278 -15.99 -3.63 19.83
CA PRO A 278 -16.27 -3.16 18.47
C PRO A 278 -17.07 -4.20 17.67
N HIS A 279 -18.08 -3.76 16.95
CA HIS A 279 -18.88 -4.60 16.06
C HIS A 279 -19.28 -3.82 14.80
N TRP A 280 -19.58 -4.54 13.71
CA TRP A 280 -19.97 -3.91 12.45
C TRP A 280 -21.48 -3.79 12.36
N ILE A 281 -21.96 -2.61 11.97
CA ILE A 281 -23.36 -2.34 11.70
C ILE A 281 -23.53 -2.11 10.21
N MET A 282 -24.43 -2.85 9.58
CA MET A 282 -24.74 -2.71 8.16
C MET A 282 -25.48 -1.40 7.88
N LEU A 283 -25.10 -0.71 6.80
CA LEU A 283 -25.67 0.55 6.30
C LEU A 283 -26.62 0.31 5.11
#